data_AF-D6P4C1-F1
#
_entry.id   AF-D6P4C1-F1
#
_cell.length_a   1.000
_cell.length_b   1.000
_cell.length_c   1.000
_cell.angle_alpha   90.00
_cell.angle_beta   90.00
_cell.angle_gamma   90.00
#
_symmetry.space_group_name_H-M   'P 1'
#
loop_
_entity.id
_entity.type
_entity.pdbx_description
1 polymer ?
#
loop_
_entity_poly.entity_id
_entity_poly.type
_entity_poly.pdbx_seq_one_letter_code
_entity_poly.pdbx_strand_id
1 'polypeptide(L)'
;DADRGSIQIEIEQLTDEINRIADQAQYNQMHMLSNKSASQNVRTAEELGMQPAKINTPASLSGSQASWTLRVHVGANQDEAIAVNIYAANVANL
;
A
#
# COMPACT_ATOMS: atom_id res chain seq x y z
N ASP A 1 -44.19 -1.07 10.14
CA ASP A 1 -43.42 -2.34 10.10
C ASP A 1 -43.03 -2.77 8.69
N ALA A 2 -43.95 -2.78 7.71
CA ALA A 2 -43.63 -3.12 6.32
C ALA A 2 -42.51 -2.25 5.72
N ASP A 3 -42.56 -0.92 5.89
CA ASP A 3 -41.51 -0.02 5.36
C ASP A 3 -40.14 -0.27 6.00
N ARG A 4 -40.11 -0.55 7.31
CA ARG A 4 -38.87 -0.91 8.03
C ARG A 4 -38.33 -2.26 7.56
N GLY A 5 -39.21 -3.19 7.19
CA GLY A 5 -38.83 -4.47 6.59
C GLY A 5 -38.23 -4.29 5.19
N SER A 6 -38.83 -3.46 4.33
CA SER A 6 -38.28 -3.15 3.01
C SER A 6 -36.92 -2.46 3.10
N ILE A 7 -36.76 -1.51 4.02
CA ILE A 7 -35.49 -0.84 4.27
C ILE A 7 -34.41 -1.83 4.75
N GLN A 8 -34.78 -2.78 5.62
CA GLN A 8 -33.84 -3.79 6.12
C GLN A 8 -33.30 -4.66 4.98
N ILE A 9 -34.15 -5.06 4.03
CA ILE A 9 -33.72 -5.84 2.85
C ILE A 9 -32.75 -5.04 1.98
N GLU A 10 -33.00 -3.76 1.76
CA GLU A 10 -32.10 -2.89 0.99
C GLU A 10 -30.74 -2.74 1.68
N ILE A 11 -30.72 -2.58 3.01
CA ILE A 11 -29.48 -2.52 3.80
C ILE A 11 -28.67 -3.82 3.68
N GLU A 12 -29.32 -4.98 3.71
CA GLU A 12 -28.67 -6.28 3.54
C GLU A 12 -28.03 -6.40 2.15
N GLN A 13 -28.76 -6.02 1.09
CA GLN A 13 -28.23 -6.02 -0.27
C GLN A 13 -27.04 -5.07 -0.43
N LEU A 14 -27.11 -3.87 0.15
CA LEU A 14 -26.01 -2.91 0.13
C LEU A 14 -24.80 -3.45 0.90
N THR A 15 -25.02 -4.13 2.02
CA THR A 15 -23.95 -4.74 2.82
C THR A 15 -23.26 -5.86 2.04
N ASP A 16 -24.02 -6.72 1.37
CA ASP A 16 -23.50 -7.78 0.52
C ASP A 16 -22.69 -7.20 -0.67
N GLU A 17 -23.20 -6.14 -1.28
CA GLU A 17 -22.52 -5.47 -2.39
C GLU A 17 -21.21 -4.80 -1.95
N ILE A 18 -21.18 -4.17 -0.76
CA ILE A 18 -19.95 -3.64 -0.15
C ILE A 18 -18.91 -4.75 0.03
N ASN A 19 -19.32 -5.89 0.56
CA ASN A 19 -18.42 -7.03 0.75
C ASN A 19 -17.92 -7.58 -0.58
N ARG A 20 -18.79 -7.68 -1.59
CA ARG A 20 -18.43 -8.10 -2.95
C ARG A 20 -17.39 -7.16 -3.56
N ILE A 21 -17.58 -5.85 -3.46
CA ILE A 21 -16.64 -4.85 -3.97
C ILE A 21 -15.30 -4.97 -3.24
N ALA A 22 -15.30 -5.09 -1.90
CA ALA A 22 -14.08 -5.22 -1.11
C ALA A 22 -13.25 -6.46 -1.50
N ASP A 23 -13.92 -7.59 -1.73
CA ASP A 23 -13.27 -8.84 -2.14
C ASP A 23 -12.75 -8.80 -3.59
N GLN A 24 -13.48 -8.18 -4.51
CA GLN A 24 -13.13 -8.12 -5.93
C GLN A 24 -12.22 -6.96 -6.32
N ALA A 25 -12.07 -5.93 -5.47
CA ALA A 25 -11.19 -4.80 -5.71
C ALA A 25 -9.73 -5.25 -5.71
N GLN A 26 -9.23 -5.61 -6.90
CA GLN A 26 -7.87 -6.06 -7.13
C GLN A 26 -7.15 -5.14 -8.11
N TYR A 27 -5.88 -4.86 -7.82
CA TYR A 27 -4.96 -4.22 -8.76
C TYR A 27 -3.70 -5.07 -8.87
N ASN A 28 -3.31 -5.45 -10.09
CA ASN A 28 -2.13 -6.29 -10.31
C ASN A 28 -2.09 -7.53 -9.39
N GLN A 29 -3.22 -8.23 -9.26
CA GLN A 29 -3.42 -9.41 -8.38
C GLN A 29 -3.39 -9.14 -6.87
N MET A 30 -3.23 -7.89 -6.45
CA MET A 30 -3.22 -7.48 -5.03
C MET A 30 -4.63 -7.07 -4.60
N HIS A 31 -5.07 -7.54 -3.44
CA HIS A 31 -6.35 -7.14 -2.86
C HIS A 31 -6.22 -5.75 -2.20
N MET A 32 -7.10 -4.82 -2.55
CA MET A 32 -6.95 -3.41 -2.18
C MET A 32 -7.81 -3.00 -0.98
N LEU A 33 -9.03 -3.56 -0.86
CA LEU A 33 -10.06 -3.06 0.05
C LEU A 33 -10.61 -4.11 1.03
N SER A 34 -10.11 -5.35 1.00
CA SER A 34 -10.56 -6.40 1.91
C SER A 34 -9.60 -6.56 3.09
N ASN A 35 -10.11 -7.11 4.20
CA ASN A 35 -9.30 -7.47 5.38
C ASN A 35 -8.35 -8.66 5.11
N LYS A 36 -8.36 -9.18 3.88
CA LYS A 36 -7.35 -10.06 3.28
C LYS A 36 -6.01 -9.32 3.06
N SER A 37 -5.56 -8.61 4.11
CA SER A 37 -4.20 -8.30 4.55
C SER A 37 -3.12 -7.82 3.58
N ALA A 38 -2.32 -6.86 4.06
CA ALA A 38 -0.96 -6.60 3.58
C ALA A 38 -0.09 -7.87 3.48
N SER A 39 -0.33 -8.90 4.31
CA SER A 39 0.44 -10.15 4.29
C SER A 39 0.09 -11.10 3.15
N GLN A 40 -1.15 -11.09 2.64
CA GLN A 40 -1.48 -11.77 1.39
C GLN A 40 -0.87 -11.03 0.22
N ASN A 41 -0.96 -9.70 0.22
CA ASN A 41 -0.28 -8.84 -0.75
C ASN A 41 1.25 -9.08 -0.79
N VAL A 42 1.92 -9.21 0.36
CA VAL A 42 3.35 -9.59 0.42
C VAL A 42 3.59 -10.98 -0.16
N ARG A 43 2.76 -11.98 0.19
CA ARG A 43 2.88 -13.33 -0.39
C ARG A 43 2.66 -13.35 -1.90
N THR A 44 1.63 -12.67 -2.41
CA THR A 44 1.38 -12.55 -3.84
C THR A 44 2.57 -11.88 -4.55
N ALA A 45 3.15 -10.84 -3.95
CA ALA A 45 4.37 -10.23 -4.48
C ALA A 45 5.53 -11.24 -4.55
N GLU A 46 5.74 -12.04 -3.49
CA GLU A 46 6.75 -13.12 -3.47
C GLU A 46 6.49 -14.19 -4.55
N GLU A 47 5.23 -14.65 -4.69
CA GLU A 47 4.80 -15.63 -5.70
C GLU A 47 4.99 -15.13 -7.13
N LEU A 48 4.77 -13.82 -7.36
CA LEU A 48 5.05 -13.16 -8.63
C LEU A 48 6.55 -12.88 -8.85
N GLY A 49 7.42 -13.26 -7.92
CA GLY A 49 8.86 -13.00 -7.98
C GLY A 49 9.22 -11.53 -7.82
N MET A 50 8.29 -10.69 -7.34
CA MET A 50 8.55 -9.28 -7.08
C MET A 50 9.44 -9.16 -5.85
N GLN A 51 10.65 -8.63 -6.04
CA GLN A 51 11.57 -8.37 -4.95
C GLN A 51 11.44 -6.92 -4.49
N PRO A 52 11.48 -6.64 -3.18
CA PRO A 52 11.55 -5.27 -2.67
C PRO A 52 12.73 -4.53 -3.31
N ALA A 53 12.49 -3.29 -3.75
CA ALA A 53 13.55 -2.46 -4.30
C ALA A 53 14.57 -2.14 -3.18
N LYS A 54 15.84 -2.48 -3.40
CA LYS A 54 16.91 -2.11 -2.49
C LYS A 54 17.21 -0.62 -2.63
N ILE A 55 16.95 0.14 -1.58
CA ILE A 55 17.27 1.57 -1.50
C ILE A 55 18.59 1.71 -0.74
N ASN A 56 19.66 2.06 -1.44
CA ASN A 56 20.97 2.29 -0.82
C ASN A 56 21.10 3.77 -0.40
N THR A 57 21.73 4.02 0.75
CA THR A 57 22.19 5.37 1.10
C THR A 57 23.17 5.86 0.03
N PRO A 58 23.01 7.08 -0.51
CA PRO A 58 23.96 7.65 -1.46
C PRO A 58 25.39 7.59 -0.91
N ALA A 59 26.36 7.21 -1.75
CA ALA A 59 27.76 7.07 -1.32
C ALA A 59 28.32 8.37 -0.72
N SER A 60 27.86 9.53 -1.20
CA SER A 60 28.22 10.85 -0.67
C SER A 60 27.76 11.09 0.78
N LEU A 61 26.81 10.30 1.29
CA LEU A 61 26.29 10.37 2.65
C LEU A 61 26.79 9.22 3.53
N SER A 62 27.69 8.38 3.02
CA SER A 62 28.30 7.30 3.81
C SER A 62 29.05 7.87 5.02
N GLY A 63 28.75 7.37 6.22
CA GLY A 63 29.35 7.85 7.48
C GLY A 63 28.88 9.22 7.97
N SER A 64 27.98 9.89 7.24
CA SER A 64 27.40 11.18 7.61
C SER A 64 26.13 11.03 8.45
N GLN A 65 25.79 12.06 9.22
CA GLN A 65 24.49 12.25 9.85
C GLN A 65 23.71 13.31 9.06
N ALA A 66 23.01 12.86 8.02
CA ALA A 66 22.31 13.75 7.10
C ALA A 66 21.07 13.08 6.50
N SER A 67 20.06 13.86 6.15
CA SER A 67 18.89 13.36 5.43
C SER A 67 19.00 13.57 3.93
N TRP A 68 18.32 12.72 3.17
CA TRP A 68 18.11 12.89 1.74
C TRP A 68 16.66 12.54 1.39
N THR A 69 16.17 13.09 0.28
CA THR A 69 14.79 12.86 -0.16
C THR A 69 14.78 11.84 -1.30
N LEU A 70 14.12 10.71 -1.10
CA LEU A 70 13.72 9.81 -2.17
C LEU A 70 12.40 10.31 -2.77
N ARG A 71 12.35 10.51 -4.09
CA ARG A 71 11.11 10.81 -4.81
C ARG A 71 10.58 9.54 -5.48
N VAL A 72 9.41 9.09 -5.05
CA VAL A 72 8.75 7.89 -5.58
C VAL A 72 7.57 8.32 -6.45
N HIS A 73 7.60 8.01 -7.74
CA HIS A 73 6.44 8.18 -8.61
C HIS A 73 5.47 7.02 -8.39
N VAL A 74 4.23 7.33 -8.05
CA VAL A 74 3.17 6.33 -7.85
C VAL A 74 2.18 6.43 -9.00
N GLY A 75 2.28 5.52 -9.96
CA GLY A 75 1.43 5.49 -11.15
C GLY A 75 2.05 6.14 -12.38
N ALA A 76 1.22 6.40 -13.40
CA ALA A 76 1.68 6.85 -14.72
C ALA A 76 2.06 8.34 -14.77
N ASN A 77 1.57 9.15 -13.83
CA ASN A 77 1.84 10.58 -13.81
C ASN A 77 3.23 10.88 -13.25
N GLN A 78 4.15 11.34 -14.11
CA GLN A 78 5.52 11.65 -13.73
C GLN A 78 5.66 12.99 -12.99
N ASP A 79 4.61 13.81 -12.98
CA ASP A 79 4.62 15.09 -12.26
C ASP A 79 4.23 14.94 -10.78
N GLU A 80 3.69 13.78 -10.39
CA GLU A 80 3.30 13.46 -9.02
C GLU A 80 4.28 12.45 -8.40
N ALA A 81 4.99 12.89 -7.36
CA ALA A 81 5.89 12.03 -6.61
C ALA A 81 5.72 12.22 -5.11
N ILE A 82 5.75 11.10 -4.39
CA ILE A 82 5.81 11.10 -2.93
C ILE A 82 7.26 11.38 -2.53
N ALA A 83 7.46 12.44 -1.76
CA ALA A 83 8.74 12.77 -1.16
C ALA A 83 8.90 12.03 0.18
N VAL A 84 9.89 11.14 0.27
CA VAL A 84 10.24 10.43 1.50
C VAL A 84 11.58 10.95 1.99
N ASN A 85 11.60 11.56 3.16
CA ASN A 85 12.84 11.98 3.81
C ASN A 85 13.46 10.79 4.56
N ILE A 86 14.63 10.36 4.09
CA ILE A 86 15.38 9.23 4.63
C ILE A 86 16.60 9.76 5.34
N TYR A 87 16.81 9.32 6.58
CA TYR A 87 17.96 9.72 7.38
C TYR A 87 19.12 8.73 7.19
N ALA A 88 20.28 9.22 6.77
CA ALA A 88 21.54 8.48 6.86
C ALA A 88 22.09 8.67 8.27
N ALA A 89 22.18 7.58 9.03
CA ALA A 89 22.82 7.55 10.33
C ALA A 89 24.09 6.71 10.25
N ASN A 90 25.19 7.23 10.80
CA ASN A 90 26.35 6.40 11.10
C ASN A 90 26.05 5.57 12.37
N VAL A 91 25.66 4.31 12.18
CA VAL A 91 25.35 3.34 13.26
C VAL A 91 26.57 2.94 14.09
N ALA A 92 27.78 3.40 13.76
CA ALA A 92 28.98 3.11 14.56
C ALA A 92 28.97 3.77 15.96
N ASN A 93 28.06 4.71 16.23
CA ASN A 93 27.97 5.46 17.50
C ASN A 93 26.57 5.41 18.14
N LEU A 94 25.78 4.34 17.90
CA LEU A 94 24.51 4.09 18.60
C LEU A 94 24.70 3.08 19.75
#